data_AF-A0A3A8HBM2-F1
#
_entry.id   AF-A0A3A8HBM2-F1
#
_cell.length_a   1.000
_cell.length_b   1.000
_cell.length_c   1.000
_cell.angle_alpha   90.00
_cell.angle_beta   90.00
_cell.angle_gamma   90.00
#
_symmetry.space_group_name_H-M   'P 1'
#
loop_
_entity.id
_entity.type
_entity.pdbx_description
1 polymer ?
#
loop_
_entity_poly.entity_id
_entity_poly.type
_entity_poly.pdbx_seq_one_letter_code
_entity_poly.pdbx_strand_id
1 'polypeptide(L)'
;MKRTGWGFVLGTSCALMVAACGAGTEDFEELQGTESVKMRISLAGDACGVTSAEATVSAPDFPPSRPQPLYVGNGYIEGYLSNIPSGPGRMVDVRAYNQAGLEVYAGTTFVDVYSGSVAYAQLQMRRNPQNCPGGGTGDIYIIGTLEGTGPSQDGGYDAGPGPSYDGGPVFDAGSAFDAG
;
A
#
# COMPACT_ATOMS: atom_id res chain seq x y z
N MET A 1 0.62 -44.03 66.44
CA MET A 1 -0.58 -44.86 66.17
C MET A 1 -1.62 -44.02 65.44
N LYS A 2 -2.27 -44.62 64.41
CA LYS A 2 -3.53 -44.19 63.72
C LYS A 2 -3.43 -42.96 62.80
N ARG A 3 -4.01 -42.91 61.61
CA ARG A 3 -4.60 -43.90 60.67
C ARG A 3 -4.79 -43.16 59.33
N THR A 4 -4.61 -43.90 58.25
CA THR A 4 -4.75 -43.56 56.82
C THR A 4 -6.17 -43.12 56.43
N GLY A 5 -6.31 -42.30 55.37
CA GLY A 5 -7.56 -42.08 54.64
C GLY A 5 -7.35 -41.39 53.28
N TRP A 6 -7.31 -42.18 52.20
CA TRP A 6 -7.62 -41.80 50.80
C TRP A 6 -9.16 -41.63 50.69
N GLY A 7 -9.84 -40.98 49.75
CA GLY A 7 -9.60 -40.41 48.44
C GLY A 7 -10.91 -40.56 47.63
N PHE A 8 -11.27 -39.54 46.84
CA PHE A 8 -12.25 -39.45 45.71
C PHE A 8 -13.77 -39.63 45.93
N VAL A 9 -14.75 -39.16 45.13
CA VAL A 9 -15.10 -38.02 44.21
C VAL A 9 -16.64 -38.20 43.96
N LEU A 10 -17.32 -37.18 43.41
CA LEU A 10 -18.65 -37.17 42.75
C LEU A 10 -19.85 -36.94 43.68
N GLY A 11 -20.71 -35.95 43.48
CA GLY A 11 -20.81 -34.94 42.44
C GLY A 11 -22.05 -34.10 42.68
N THR A 12 -22.06 -32.89 42.14
CA THR A 12 -23.29 -32.12 41.99
C THR A 12 -23.16 -31.32 40.71
N SER A 13 -23.86 -31.76 39.67
CA SER A 13 -24.05 -31.04 38.42
C SER A 13 -24.67 -29.68 38.71
N CYS A 14 -23.89 -28.61 38.56
CA CYS A 14 -24.43 -27.26 38.46
C CYS A 14 -24.51 -26.88 36.99
N ALA A 15 -25.78 -26.83 36.55
CA ALA A 15 -26.37 -26.10 35.45
C ALA A 15 -25.42 -25.25 34.58
N LEU A 16 -25.50 -25.56 33.28
CA LEU A 16 -25.28 -24.67 32.15
C LEU A 16 -25.89 -23.28 32.42
N MET A 17 -25.03 -22.31 32.68
CA MET A 17 -25.27 -20.90 32.39
C MET A 17 -24.00 -20.36 31.76
N VAL A 18 -23.79 -20.71 30.48
CA VAL A 18 -22.90 -19.95 29.61
C VAL A 18 -23.61 -18.62 29.39
N ALA A 19 -23.34 -17.67 30.28
CA ALA A 19 -23.60 -16.27 30.00
C ALA A 19 -22.80 -15.93 28.74
N ALA A 20 -23.54 -15.79 27.64
CA ALA A 20 -23.05 -15.18 26.41
C ALA A 20 -22.67 -13.73 26.75
N CYS A 21 -21.46 -13.56 27.28
CA CYS A 21 -20.76 -12.29 27.21
C CYS A 21 -20.52 -12.10 25.71
N GLY A 22 -21.25 -11.16 25.12
CA GLY A 22 -21.03 -10.70 23.76
C GLY A 22 -19.58 -10.25 23.64
N ALA A 23 -18.72 -11.17 23.22
CA ALA A 23 -17.64 -10.82 22.35
C ALA A 23 -18.35 -10.22 21.14
N GLY A 24 -18.42 -8.89 21.11
CA GLY A 24 -18.48 -8.21 19.83
C GLY A 24 -17.38 -8.87 19.02
N THR A 25 -17.77 -9.62 18.00
CA THR A 25 -16.90 -9.81 16.86
C THR A 25 -16.59 -8.38 16.45
N GLU A 26 -15.43 -7.88 16.88
CA GLU A 26 -14.78 -6.84 16.11
C GLU A 26 -14.76 -7.45 14.73
N ASP A 27 -15.65 -6.95 13.89
CA ASP A 27 -15.63 -7.19 12.47
C ASP A 27 -14.22 -6.73 12.09
N PHE A 28 -13.28 -7.67 12.07
CA PHE A 28 -12.16 -7.59 11.16
C PHE A 28 -12.86 -7.51 9.82
N GLU A 29 -13.18 -6.28 9.40
CA GLU A 29 -13.39 -5.95 8.01
C GLU A 29 -12.26 -6.69 7.32
N GLU A 30 -12.64 -7.78 6.67
CA GLU A 30 -11.74 -8.55 5.85
C GLU A 30 -11.10 -7.49 4.96
N LEU A 31 -9.81 -7.23 5.15
CA LEU A 31 -9.05 -6.21 4.42
C LEU A 31 -8.91 -6.70 2.97
N GLN A 32 -10.06 -6.89 2.31
CA GLN A 32 -10.22 -7.33 0.95
C GLN A 32 -10.04 -6.08 0.09
N GLY A 33 -9.00 -6.09 -0.70
CA GLY A 33 -8.73 -5.00 -1.61
C GLY A 33 -7.25 -4.82 -1.83
N THR A 34 -6.91 -4.46 -3.05
CA THR A 34 -5.57 -4.02 -3.39
C THR A 34 -5.60 -2.53 -3.71
N GLU A 35 -4.62 -1.85 -3.17
CA GLU A 35 -4.47 -0.41 -3.27
C GLU A 35 -3.17 -0.09 -4.01
N SER A 36 -2.88 1.20 -4.12
CA SER A 36 -1.66 1.68 -4.75
C SER A 36 -0.83 2.51 -3.79
N VAL A 37 0.49 2.49 -3.96
CA VAL A 37 1.41 3.38 -3.24
C VAL A 37 2.09 4.28 -4.24
N LYS A 38 1.74 5.56 -4.24
CA LYS A 38 2.42 6.58 -5.03
C LYS A 38 3.72 6.96 -4.34
N MET A 39 4.78 7.10 -5.13
CA MET A 39 6.12 7.39 -4.66
C MET A 39 6.64 8.67 -5.28
N ARG A 40 7.25 9.52 -4.46
CA ARG A 40 8.03 10.66 -4.93
C ARG A 40 9.24 10.88 -4.04
N ILE A 41 10.42 10.71 -4.60
CA ILE A 41 11.68 10.73 -3.87
C ILE A 41 12.61 11.77 -4.52
N SER A 42 13.07 12.75 -3.74
CA SER A 42 13.90 13.84 -4.25
C SER A 42 15.35 13.40 -4.45
N LEU A 43 15.90 13.56 -5.65
CA LEU A 43 17.32 13.32 -5.92
C LEU A 43 18.20 14.54 -5.59
N ALA A 44 17.70 15.48 -4.80
CA ALA A 44 18.51 16.58 -4.30
C ALA A 44 19.70 16.03 -3.49
N GLY A 45 20.92 16.34 -3.93
CA GLY A 45 22.15 15.81 -3.33
C GLY A 45 22.57 14.43 -3.87
N ASP A 46 21.95 13.92 -4.94
CA ASP A 46 22.45 12.75 -5.65
C ASP A 46 23.86 13.03 -6.20
N ALA A 47 24.84 12.28 -5.67
CA ALA A 47 26.23 12.32 -6.09
C ALA A 47 26.63 11.06 -6.87
N CYS A 48 25.73 10.09 -7.01
CA CYS A 48 25.98 8.78 -7.57
C CYS A 48 25.44 8.62 -8.99
N GLY A 49 24.65 9.58 -9.47
CA GLY A 49 24.11 9.60 -10.82
C GLY A 49 23.07 8.50 -11.01
N VAL A 50 21.98 8.58 -10.25
CA VAL A 50 20.86 7.64 -10.35
C VAL A 50 20.22 7.73 -11.73
N THR A 51 20.06 6.59 -12.40
CA THR A 51 19.44 6.47 -13.73
C THR A 51 18.21 5.58 -13.77
N SER A 52 18.08 4.67 -12.81
CA SER A 52 16.90 3.80 -12.69
C SER A 52 16.66 3.47 -11.22
N ALA A 53 15.43 3.08 -10.91
CA ALA A 53 15.07 2.64 -9.57
C ALA A 53 13.94 1.62 -9.65
N GLU A 54 13.81 0.84 -8.60
CA GLU A 54 12.72 -0.11 -8.42
C GLU A 54 12.30 -0.15 -6.96
N ALA A 55 11.09 -0.63 -6.73
CA ALA A 55 10.62 -0.87 -5.38
C ALA A 55 9.84 -2.18 -5.27
N THR A 56 9.91 -2.76 -4.08
CA THR A 56 9.16 -3.95 -3.67
C THR A 56 8.39 -3.65 -2.41
N VAL A 57 7.27 -4.34 -2.24
CA VAL A 57 6.47 -4.29 -1.01
C VAL A 57 6.45 -5.67 -0.38
N SER A 58 6.54 -5.74 0.94
CA SER A 58 6.39 -6.99 1.69
C SER A 58 5.75 -6.73 3.04
N ALA A 59 5.17 -7.78 3.63
CA ALA A 59 4.67 -7.74 5.00
C ALA A 59 4.65 -9.16 5.60
N PRO A 60 4.45 -9.34 6.91
CA PRO A 60 4.38 -10.67 7.52
C PRO A 60 3.29 -11.58 6.94
N ASP A 61 2.19 -10.99 6.50
CA ASP A 61 1.00 -11.61 5.90
C ASP A 61 1.03 -11.60 4.36
N PHE A 62 2.04 -10.97 3.74
CA PHE A 62 2.12 -10.77 2.30
C PHE A 62 3.55 -11.03 1.79
N PRO A 63 3.76 -12.04 0.93
CA PRO A 63 5.09 -12.29 0.37
C PRO A 63 5.58 -11.07 -0.42
N PRO A 64 6.91 -10.89 -0.55
CA PRO A 64 7.45 -9.78 -1.33
C PRO A 64 6.86 -9.71 -2.75
N SER A 65 6.40 -8.52 -3.13
CA SER A 65 5.95 -8.23 -4.48
C SER A 65 7.11 -8.39 -5.46
N ARG A 66 6.78 -8.54 -6.74
CA ARG A 66 7.79 -8.38 -7.79
C ARG A 66 8.33 -6.93 -7.75
N PRO A 67 9.61 -6.71 -8.10
CA PRO A 67 10.13 -5.36 -8.28
C PRO A 67 9.32 -4.62 -9.33
N GLN A 68 8.82 -3.44 -8.97
CA GLN A 68 8.13 -2.54 -9.87
C GLN A 68 9.09 -1.40 -10.25
N PRO A 69 9.30 -1.13 -11.55
CA PRO A 69 10.21 -0.08 -11.99
C PRO A 69 9.63 1.30 -11.65
N LEU A 70 10.50 2.20 -11.25
CA LEU A 70 10.18 3.60 -10.99
C LEU A 70 10.82 4.48 -12.07
N TYR A 71 10.13 5.56 -12.42
CA TYR A 71 10.64 6.56 -13.34
C TYR A 71 11.67 7.44 -12.65
N VAL A 72 12.82 7.66 -13.31
CA VAL A 72 13.86 8.57 -12.85
C VAL A 72 13.95 9.72 -13.84
N GLY A 73 13.67 10.94 -13.38
CA GLY A 73 13.68 12.12 -14.23
C GLY A 73 13.38 13.40 -13.45
N ASN A 74 13.74 14.55 -14.03
CA ASN A 74 13.47 15.87 -13.45
C ASN A 74 13.96 16.05 -12.00
N GLY A 75 15.00 15.32 -11.58
CA GLY A 75 15.52 15.37 -10.22
C GLY A 75 14.71 14.56 -9.20
N TYR A 76 13.86 13.64 -9.63
CA TYR A 76 13.07 12.77 -8.77
C TYR A 76 13.11 11.30 -9.23
N ILE A 77 12.87 10.39 -8.28
CA ILE A 77 12.37 9.04 -8.53
C ILE A 77 10.87 9.06 -8.24
N GLU A 78 10.04 8.67 -9.22
CA GLU A 78 8.59 8.76 -9.13
C GLU A 78 7.94 7.49 -9.69
N GLY A 79 6.78 7.11 -9.16
CA GLY A 79 6.04 5.96 -9.67
C GLY A 79 4.92 5.50 -8.77
N TYR A 80 4.36 4.35 -9.10
CA TYR A 80 3.29 3.70 -8.35
C TYR A 80 3.64 2.24 -8.12
N LEU A 81 3.35 1.75 -6.92
CA LEU A 81 3.30 0.32 -6.62
C LEU A 81 1.83 -0.09 -6.66
N SER A 82 1.48 -0.92 -7.64
CA SER A 82 0.12 -1.43 -7.82
C SER A 82 -0.07 -2.74 -7.09
N ASN A 83 -1.34 -3.12 -6.90
CA ASN A 83 -1.75 -4.42 -6.39
C ASN A 83 -1.22 -4.72 -4.97
N ILE A 84 -1.15 -3.70 -4.11
CA ILE A 84 -0.66 -3.85 -2.73
C ILE A 84 -1.84 -4.22 -1.84
N PRO A 85 -1.84 -5.40 -1.19
CA PRO A 85 -2.96 -5.77 -0.31
C PRO A 85 -3.16 -4.74 0.79
N SER A 86 -4.42 -4.41 1.07
CA SER A 86 -4.77 -3.53 2.19
C SER A 86 -4.29 -4.14 3.50
N GLY A 87 -3.69 -3.34 4.36
CA GLY A 87 -3.26 -3.71 5.70
C GLY A 87 -2.18 -2.77 6.24
N PRO A 88 -1.96 -2.81 7.57
CA PRO A 88 -0.92 -2.01 8.21
C PRO A 88 0.48 -2.53 7.89
N GLY A 89 1.48 -1.66 8.06
CA GLY A 89 2.88 -2.05 8.09
C GLY A 89 3.39 -2.65 6.78
N ARG A 90 2.89 -2.19 5.63
CA ARG A 90 3.43 -2.58 4.32
C ARG A 90 4.84 -2.00 4.20
N MET A 91 5.85 -2.87 4.26
CA MET A 91 7.25 -2.48 4.14
C MET A 91 7.58 -2.24 2.68
N VAL A 92 7.96 -1.02 2.34
CA VAL A 92 8.40 -0.62 1.00
C VAL A 92 9.92 -0.56 0.99
N ASP A 93 10.56 -1.43 0.20
CA ASP A 93 12.00 -1.43 -0.07
C ASP A 93 12.24 -0.80 -1.43
N VAL A 94 13.12 0.21 -1.48
CA VAL A 94 13.42 0.96 -2.70
C VAL A 94 14.91 0.92 -2.95
N ARG A 95 15.28 0.66 -4.20
CA ARG A 95 16.66 0.59 -4.67
C ARG A 95 16.83 1.47 -5.89
N ALA A 96 17.92 2.22 -5.91
CA ALA A 96 18.28 3.09 -7.01
C ALA A 96 19.65 2.71 -7.57
N TYR A 97 19.77 2.76 -8.88
CA TYR A 97 20.90 2.25 -9.65
C TYR A 97 21.51 3.35 -10.52
N ASN A 98 22.82 3.30 -10.71
CA ASN A 98 23.53 4.16 -11.65
C ASN A 98 23.56 3.56 -13.06
N GLN A 99 24.19 4.27 -14.01
CA GLN A 99 24.28 3.84 -15.41
C GLN A 99 25.00 2.49 -15.61
N ALA A 100 25.85 2.08 -14.65
CA ALA A 100 26.52 0.79 -14.67
C ALA A 100 25.65 -0.36 -14.13
N GLY A 101 24.41 -0.08 -13.69
CA GLY A 101 23.50 -1.05 -13.09
C GLY A 101 23.84 -1.41 -11.64
N LEU A 102 24.68 -0.61 -10.97
CA LEU A 102 25.05 -0.84 -9.58
C LEU A 102 24.10 -0.13 -8.63
N GLU A 103 23.69 -0.79 -7.54
CA GLU A 103 22.86 -0.20 -6.49
C GLU A 103 23.67 0.86 -5.74
N VAL A 104 23.25 2.12 -5.86
CA VAL A 104 23.96 3.27 -5.27
C VAL A 104 23.23 3.90 -4.10
N TYR A 105 21.91 3.72 -4.01
CA TYR A 105 21.11 4.07 -2.84
C TYR A 105 20.06 3.00 -2.58
N ALA A 106 19.79 2.71 -1.30
CA ALA A 106 18.70 1.83 -0.89
C ALA A 106 18.07 2.33 0.41
N GLY A 107 16.76 2.11 0.57
CA GLY A 107 16.04 2.50 1.77
C GLY A 107 14.78 1.69 1.96
N THR A 108 14.35 1.56 3.22
CA THR A 108 13.10 0.92 3.59
C THR A 108 12.26 1.87 4.44
N THR A 109 10.94 1.73 4.33
CA THR A 109 9.98 2.39 5.23
C THR A 109 8.69 1.60 5.31
N PHE A 110 7.77 2.00 6.18
CA PHE A 110 6.49 1.34 6.38
C PHE A 110 5.36 2.31 6.06
N VAL A 111 4.35 1.81 5.33
CA VAL A 111 3.12 2.54 5.00
C VAL A 111 1.94 1.68 5.41
N ASP A 112 0.96 2.29 6.07
CA ASP A 112 -0.33 1.64 6.29
C ASP A 112 -1.21 1.87 5.05
N VAL A 113 -1.75 0.79 4.50
CA VAL A 113 -2.51 0.83 3.25
C VAL A 113 -3.93 0.42 3.57
N TYR A 114 -4.87 1.37 3.58
CA TYR A 114 -6.28 1.10 3.84
C TYR A 114 -7.12 1.59 2.68
N SER A 115 -8.15 0.83 2.33
CA SER A 115 -8.99 1.19 1.19
C SER A 115 -9.66 2.56 1.39
N GLY A 116 -9.57 3.40 0.35
CA GLY A 116 -10.13 4.75 0.35
C GLY A 116 -9.45 5.73 1.31
N SER A 117 -8.33 5.36 1.93
CA SER A 117 -7.59 6.21 2.88
C SER A 117 -6.23 6.60 2.33
N VAL A 118 -5.81 7.83 2.64
CA VAL A 118 -4.47 8.32 2.28
C VAL A 118 -3.57 8.33 3.51
N ALA A 119 -2.47 7.58 3.43
CA ALA A 119 -1.43 7.55 4.44
C ALA A 119 -0.11 8.06 3.87
N TYR A 120 0.67 8.78 4.67
CA TYR A 120 1.97 9.31 4.29
C TYR A 120 3.09 8.69 5.10
N ALA A 121 4.16 8.28 4.43
CA ALA A 121 5.40 7.90 5.08
C ALA A 121 6.60 8.62 4.46
N GLN A 122 7.63 8.80 5.29
CA GLN A 122 8.93 9.26 4.82
C GLN A 122 9.82 8.06 4.54
N LEU A 123 10.48 8.08 3.40
CA LEU A 123 11.52 7.13 3.03
C LEU A 123 12.87 7.83 3.04
N GLN A 124 13.84 7.23 3.70
CA GLN A 124 15.23 7.66 3.66
C GLN A 124 16.06 6.61 2.95
N MET A 125 16.68 6.97 1.83
CA MET A 125 17.57 6.09 1.08
C MET A 125 19.02 6.42 1.41
N ARG A 126 19.78 5.42 1.87
CA ARG A 126 21.18 5.53 2.23
C ARG A 126 22.07 5.13 1.06
N ARG A 127 23.13 5.90 0.86
CA ARG A 127 24.18 5.63 -0.12
C ARG A 127 24.88 4.29 0.13
N ASN A 128 25.19 3.56 -0.94
CA ASN A 128 26.09 2.42 -0.90
C ASN A 128 27.53 2.88 -1.20
N PRO A 129 28.45 2.89 -0.20
CA PRO A 129 29.81 3.42 -0.38
C PRO A 129 30.70 2.54 -1.27
N GLN A 130 30.33 1.27 -1.50
CA GLN A 130 31.09 0.36 -2.37
C GLN A 130 30.84 0.67 -3.84
N ASN A 131 29.57 0.88 -4.20
CA ASN A 131 29.13 1.12 -5.58
C ASN A 131 29.15 2.60 -5.96
N CYS A 132 29.11 3.48 -4.96
CA CYS A 132 29.26 4.92 -5.12
C CYS A 132 30.23 5.43 -4.04
N PRO A 133 31.55 5.43 -4.31
CA PRO A 133 32.53 6.00 -3.40
C PRO A 133 32.48 7.53 -3.46
N GLY A 134 32.69 8.24 -2.35
CA GLY A 134 32.71 9.71 -2.36
C GLY A 134 33.42 10.28 -1.15
N GLY A 135 33.99 11.47 -1.32
CA GLY A 135 34.71 12.19 -0.28
C GLY A 135 33.75 12.94 0.64
N GLY A 136 33.86 12.69 1.94
CA GLY A 136 33.04 13.30 2.99
C GLY A 136 32.98 12.39 4.22
N THR A 137 32.59 12.94 5.37
CA THR A 137 32.56 12.23 6.67
C THR A 137 31.24 11.50 6.97
N GLY A 138 30.29 11.40 6.02
CA GLY A 138 28.96 10.83 6.30
C GLY A 138 28.24 10.24 5.08
N ASP A 139 27.23 9.43 5.39
CA ASP A 139 26.25 8.92 4.42
C ASP A 139 25.46 10.09 3.79
N ILE A 140 25.22 10.03 2.48
CA ILE A 140 24.24 10.90 1.82
C ILE A 140 22.89 10.21 1.87
N TYR A 141 21.86 10.97 2.21
CA TYR A 141 20.49 10.50 2.25
C TYR A 141 19.60 11.24 1.26
N ILE A 142 18.75 10.47 0.61
CA ILE A 142 17.68 10.97 -0.24
C ILE A 142 16.37 10.74 0.50
N ILE A 143 15.49 11.75 0.53
CA ILE A 143 14.20 11.68 1.21
C ILE A 143 13.08 11.64 0.18
N GLY A 144 12.12 10.75 0.42
CA GLY A 144 10.89 10.70 -0.35
C GLY A 144 9.64 10.59 0.51
N THR A 145 8.52 10.87 -0.12
CA THR A 145 7.18 10.68 0.42
C THR A 145 6.51 9.53 -0.30
N LEU A 146 5.88 8.65 0.46
CA LEU A 146 5.00 7.60 -0.03
C LEU A 146 3.58 7.98 0.33
N GLU A 147 2.65 7.80 -0.60
CA GLU A 147 1.24 8.08 -0.41
C GLU A 147 0.44 6.81 -0.75
N GLY A 148 -0.29 6.26 0.22
CA GLY A 148 -1.33 5.28 -0.05
C GLY A 148 -2.42 5.97 -0.86
N THR A 149 -2.59 5.56 -2.11
CA THR A 149 -3.68 6.02 -2.97
C THR A 149 -4.67 4.88 -3.09
N GLY A 150 -5.96 5.21 -3.06
CA GLY A 150 -7.12 4.31 -3.14
C GLY A 150 -7.01 3.12 -4.12
N PRO A 151 -8.09 2.31 -4.28
CA PRO A 151 -8.05 1.08 -5.07
C PRO A 151 -7.43 1.36 -6.45
N SER A 152 -6.48 0.51 -6.84
CA SER A 152 -5.62 0.74 -8.00
C SER A 152 -6.45 1.10 -9.23
N GLN A 153 -6.26 2.30 -9.80
CA GLN A 153 -6.92 2.75 -11.04
C GLN A 153 -6.36 2.05 -12.31
N ASP A 154 -5.88 0.81 -12.18
CA ASP A 154 -5.47 -0.03 -13.31
C ASP A 154 -6.63 -0.92 -13.75
N GLY A 155 -7.72 -0.26 -14.10
CA GLY A 155 -8.87 -0.85 -14.79
C GLY A 155 -9.39 0.24 -15.71
N GLY A 156 -9.23 0.03 -17.02
CA GLY A 156 -9.69 0.98 -18.03
C GLY A 156 -11.08 1.51 -17.69
N TYR A 157 -11.24 2.81 -17.88
CA TYR A 157 -12.55 3.44 -17.86
C TYR A 157 -13.43 2.72 -18.89
N ASP A 158 -14.24 1.76 -18.46
CA ASP A 158 -15.57 1.68 -19.03
C ASP A 158 -16.33 2.81 -18.34
N ALA A 159 -16.29 3.98 -18.99
CA ALA A 159 -17.31 4.98 -18.73
C ALA A 159 -18.63 4.38 -19.22
N GLY A 160 -19.17 3.43 -18.45
CA GLY A 160 -20.55 3.01 -18.54
C GLY A 160 -21.40 4.26 -18.59
N PRO A 161 -22.53 4.24 -19.34
CA PRO A 161 -23.21 5.45 -19.78
C PRO A 161 -23.40 6.38 -18.60
N GLY A 162 -22.66 7.49 -18.63
CA GLY A 162 -22.67 8.47 -17.56
C GLY A 162 -24.10 8.96 -17.31
N PRO A 163 -24.40 9.47 -16.10
CA PRO A 163 -25.73 9.97 -15.79
C PRO A 163 -26.11 10.99 -16.86
N SER A 164 -27.18 10.72 -17.61
CA SER A 164 -27.73 11.63 -18.60
C SER A 164 -28.14 12.90 -17.86
N TYR A 165 -27.30 13.92 -17.94
CA TYR A 165 -27.68 15.27 -17.57
C TYR A 165 -28.89 15.61 -18.42
N ASP A 166 -30.01 15.79 -17.73
CA ASP A 166 -31.31 16.19 -18.25
C ASP A 166 -31.14 17.58 -18.87
N GLY A 167 -30.68 17.61 -20.13
CA GLY A 167 -30.66 18.79 -20.97
C GLY A 167 -32.12 19.18 -21.21
N GLY A 168 -32.49 20.35 -20.69
CA GLY A 168 -33.86 20.87 -20.70
C GLY A 168 -34.55 20.84 -22.06
N PRO A 169 -35.88 21.09 -22.07
CA PRO A 169 -36.74 20.79 -23.21
C PRO A 169 -36.28 21.51 -24.48
N VAL A 170 -35.89 20.72 -25.48
CA VAL A 170 -35.85 21.14 -26.87
C VAL A 170 -37.27 21.38 -27.34
N PHE A 171 -37.65 22.65 -27.49
CA PHE A 171 -38.81 23.03 -28.27
C PHE A 171 -38.46 22.82 -29.74
N ASP A 172 -38.81 21.65 -30.30
CA ASP A 172 -38.86 21.46 -31.74
C ASP A 172 -40.33 21.41 -32.17
N ALA A 173 -40.84 22.58 -32.54
CA ALA A 173 -42.15 22.73 -33.16
C ALA A 173 -41.96 22.61 -34.67
N GLY A 174 -42.46 21.53 -35.29
CA GLY A 174 -42.43 21.43 -36.74
C GLY A 174 -42.77 20.07 -37.29
N SER A 175 -44.05 19.72 -37.24
CA SER A 175 -44.69 18.52 -37.79
C SER A 175 -44.23 18.16 -39.20
N ALA A 176 -43.88 16.89 -39.41
CA ALA A 176 -43.88 16.27 -40.73
C ALA A 176 -45.32 16.20 -41.26
N PHE A 177 -45.52 16.68 -42.48
CA PHE A 177 -46.74 16.47 -43.25
C PHE A 177 -46.70 15.06 -43.85
N ASP A 178 -47.83 14.38 -43.72
CA ASP A 178 -48.17 13.07 -44.25
C ASP A 178 -48.04 13.02 -45.78
N ALA A 179 -47.71 11.84 -46.31
CA ALA A 179 -47.57 11.58 -47.74
C ALA A 179 -48.65 10.58 -48.18
N GLY A 180 -49.56 11.00 -49.07
CA GLY A 180 -50.53 10.11 -49.74
C GLY A 180 -51.94 10.66 -49.79
#